data_AF-A0A0U2INT7-F1
#
_entry.id   AF-A0A0U2INT7-F1
#
_cell.length_a   1.000
_cell.length_b   1.000
_cell.length_c   1.000
_cell.angle_alpha   90.00
_cell.angle_beta   90.00
_cell.angle_gamma   90.00
#
_symmetry.space_group_name_H-M   'P 1'
#
loop_
_entity.id
_entity.type
_entity.pdbx_description
1 polymer ?
#
loop_
_entity_poly.entity_id
_entity_poly.type
_entity_poly.pdbx_seq_one_letter_code
_entity_poly.pdbx_strand_id
1 'polypeptide(L)'
;MNRHRIIEEARSYVKKELERDSSGHDWWHIVRVAGTAKRLAALEQADVFICELSALLHDIADEKLNPDKEAGLSKVEQWLEEAGVDVRHRQHVMEIISTMSFRGGRGQPMSTLEGRIVQDADRLDAIGAIGIARTFAYAGWKGHALHHPELPPREHMTKEQYRNEPGTAINHFHEKLLKLKSLMNTEAARALAEERHSFMNLFLERFDQEWYLGDDVSSRFSPSVQAGDWSGYRTHVVFGPSARGAVKLALRSRPQESVISLDDDLMHGPLEGVGGPSRLAWWKQFLNEEDRADMIPALLKHFMLWQGWPRQIKGSVVLWAGNSATEQIGLRYALAALPEDIPVSVIDVTSELHRLYPDRDYRSAAQASPGQLAGLADNAVSLSGRDRADQIKDWNRLVADGGLLRIVENGSVRTVDEGYFDALILETAHRLLSNRDSELKAARLVGEIIGVLDQPVSDTYIEYRLRKLLDQGQLEYTGSLQAMRYYSVKLAT
;
A
#
# COMPACT_ATOMS: atom_id res chain seq x y z
N MET A 1 52.32 18.51 -8.56
CA MET A 1 51.46 18.14 -7.43
C MET A 1 51.36 16.61 -7.34
N ASN A 2 51.69 16.00 -6.19
CA ASN A 2 51.51 14.55 -5.99
C ASN A 2 50.08 14.27 -5.50
N ARG A 3 49.19 13.96 -6.45
CA ARG A 3 47.75 13.76 -6.19
C ARG A 3 47.47 12.66 -5.17
N HIS A 4 48.20 11.54 -5.24
CA HIS A 4 47.98 10.41 -4.33
C HIS A 4 48.34 10.76 -2.88
N ARG A 5 49.49 11.41 -2.67
CA ARG A 5 49.92 11.88 -1.34
C ARG A 5 48.88 12.81 -0.71
N ILE A 6 48.35 13.76 -1.48
CA ILE A 6 47.37 14.74 -0.98
C ILE A 6 46.07 14.06 -0.56
N ILE A 7 45.61 13.05 -1.29
CA ILE A 7 44.41 12.28 -0.91
C ILE A 7 44.63 11.54 0.41
N GLU A 8 45.81 10.95 0.64
CA GLU A 8 46.12 10.26 1.91
C GLU A 8 46.26 11.24 3.09
N GLU A 9 46.83 12.42 2.84
CA GLU A 9 46.87 13.52 3.82
C GLU A 9 45.45 14.02 4.14
N ALA A 10 44.58 14.19 3.13
CA ALA A 10 43.17 14.56 3.32
C ALA A 10 42.42 13.54 4.17
N ARG A 11 42.59 12.24 3.87
CA ARG A 11 42.00 11.14 4.65
C ARG A 11 42.44 11.20 6.11
N SER A 12 43.72 11.39 6.35
CA SER A 12 44.28 11.46 7.71
C SER A 12 43.76 12.69 8.47
N TYR A 13 43.69 13.84 7.79
CA TYR A 13 43.15 15.07 8.34
C TYR A 13 41.67 14.94 8.72
N VAL A 14 40.82 14.52 7.78
CA VAL A 14 39.37 14.41 8.00
C VAL A 14 39.05 13.38 9.08
N LYS A 15 39.77 12.24 9.10
CA LYS A 15 39.61 11.23 10.15
C LYS A 15 39.87 11.81 11.54
N LYS A 16 40.87 12.67 11.70
CA LYS A 16 41.22 13.33 12.97
C LYS A 16 40.16 14.35 13.39
N GLU A 17 39.64 15.13 12.44
CA GLU A 17 38.59 16.13 12.71
C GLU A 17 37.25 15.47 13.10
N LEU A 18 36.92 14.33 12.49
CA LEU A 18 35.65 13.62 12.72
C LEU A 18 35.71 12.54 13.81
N GLU A 19 36.86 12.35 14.48
CA GLU A 19 37.07 11.28 15.47
C GLU A 19 36.12 11.36 16.68
N ARG A 20 35.44 12.50 16.88
CA ARG A 20 34.51 12.76 17.99
C ARG A 20 33.05 12.95 17.58
N ASP A 21 32.70 12.85 16.29
CA ASP A 21 31.31 13.02 15.85
C ASP A 21 30.54 11.69 15.91
N SER A 22 29.44 11.66 16.66
CA SER A 22 28.53 10.52 16.80
C SER A 22 27.18 10.72 16.08
N SER A 23 27.05 11.75 15.24
CA SER A 23 25.76 12.17 14.64
C SER A 23 25.36 11.42 13.36
N GLY A 24 26.19 10.46 12.90
CA GLY A 24 25.99 9.69 11.68
C GLY A 24 26.66 10.27 10.42
N HIS A 25 27.36 11.40 10.52
CA HIS A 25 28.34 11.89 9.53
C HIS A 25 29.77 11.53 9.99
N ASP A 26 29.93 10.29 10.44
CA ASP A 26 31.20 9.81 10.93
C ASP A 26 32.22 9.66 9.78
N TRP A 27 33.47 9.40 10.16
CA TRP A 27 34.53 9.08 9.20
C TRP A 27 34.10 8.04 8.13
N TRP A 28 33.25 7.08 8.51
CA TRP A 28 32.80 6.03 7.59
C TRP A 28 31.81 6.52 6.53
N HIS A 29 30.95 7.50 6.85
CA HIS A 29 30.16 8.21 5.83
C HIS A 29 31.08 8.82 4.77
N ILE A 30 32.09 9.58 5.19
CA ILE A 30 33.05 10.21 4.26
C ILE A 30 33.77 9.18 3.39
N VAL A 31 34.22 8.07 3.98
CA VAL A 31 34.88 6.99 3.23
C VAL A 31 33.97 6.43 2.13
N ARG A 32 32.68 6.21 2.41
CA ARG A 32 31.72 5.69 1.43
C ARG A 32 31.38 6.71 0.35
N VAL A 33 31.19 7.98 0.71
CA VAL A 33 30.91 9.07 -0.24
C VAL A 33 32.11 9.28 -1.17
N ALA A 34 33.33 9.43 -0.63
CA ALA A 34 34.54 9.59 -1.45
C ALA A 34 34.80 8.38 -2.36
N GLY A 35 34.62 7.16 -1.84
CA GLY A 35 34.74 5.94 -2.65
C GLY A 35 33.70 5.86 -3.78
N THR A 36 32.47 6.34 -3.54
CA THR A 36 31.41 6.39 -4.55
C THR A 36 31.67 7.48 -5.57
N ALA A 37 32.04 8.69 -5.15
CA ALA A 37 32.40 9.81 -6.01
C ALA A 37 33.56 9.43 -6.96
N LYS A 38 34.59 8.74 -6.45
CA LYS A 38 35.71 8.23 -7.25
C LYS A 38 35.25 7.30 -8.38
N ARG A 39 34.33 6.37 -8.09
CA ARG A 39 33.81 5.41 -9.08
C ARG A 39 32.91 6.08 -10.11
N LEU A 40 32.03 6.98 -9.65
CA LEU A 40 31.18 7.78 -10.53
C LEU A 40 32.02 8.66 -11.46
N ALA A 41 33.06 9.32 -10.95
CA ALA A 41 33.98 10.13 -11.74
C ALA A 41 34.68 9.33 -12.85
N ALA A 42 35.08 8.09 -12.58
CA ALA A 42 35.68 7.23 -13.59
C ALA A 42 34.68 6.85 -14.70
N LEU A 43 33.41 6.59 -14.36
CA LEU A 43 32.35 6.24 -15.33
C LEU A 43 31.93 7.45 -16.18
N GLU A 44 31.79 8.60 -15.54
CA GLU A 44 31.35 9.86 -16.16
C GLU A 44 32.51 10.65 -16.81
N GLN A 45 33.73 10.10 -16.79
CA GLN A 45 34.95 10.69 -17.35
C GLN A 45 35.30 12.09 -16.78
N ALA A 46 35.01 12.31 -15.49
CA ALA A 46 35.33 13.53 -14.76
C ALA A 46 36.71 13.47 -14.10
N ASP A 47 37.23 14.59 -13.56
CA ASP A 47 38.49 14.56 -12.80
C ASP A 47 38.31 13.85 -11.45
N VAL A 48 38.73 12.58 -11.42
CA VAL A 48 38.70 11.72 -10.23
C VAL A 48 39.36 12.35 -9.01
N PHE A 49 40.44 13.11 -9.19
CA PHE A 49 41.14 13.75 -8.08
C PHE A 49 40.29 14.86 -7.43
N ILE A 50 39.64 15.70 -8.24
CA ILE A 50 38.76 16.76 -7.74
C ILE A 50 37.54 16.16 -7.03
N CYS A 51 36.91 15.12 -7.62
CA CYS A 51 35.77 14.45 -7.01
C CYS A 51 36.13 13.78 -5.67
N GLU A 52 37.22 13.01 -5.61
CA GLU A 52 37.63 12.32 -4.39
C GLU A 52 38.03 13.32 -3.30
N LEU A 53 38.80 14.36 -3.64
CA LEU A 53 39.24 15.38 -2.68
C LEU A 53 38.07 16.22 -2.15
N SER A 54 37.18 16.67 -3.03
CA SER A 54 35.98 17.42 -2.63
C SER A 54 35.07 16.58 -1.73
N ALA A 55 34.86 15.31 -2.07
CA ALA A 55 34.05 14.40 -1.26
C ALA A 55 34.66 14.10 0.11
N LEU A 56 35.99 14.06 0.23
CA LEU A 56 36.65 13.91 1.54
C LEU A 56 36.42 15.13 2.44
N LEU A 57 36.42 16.34 1.88
CA LEU A 57 36.44 17.59 2.62
C LEU A 57 35.06 18.25 2.79
N HIS A 58 34.02 17.79 2.09
CA HIS A 58 32.75 18.52 2.00
C HIS A 58 32.07 18.80 3.36
N ASP A 59 32.15 17.87 4.31
CA ASP A 59 31.54 18.01 5.63
C ASP A 59 32.39 18.81 6.63
N ILE A 60 33.69 19.03 6.34
CA ILE A 60 34.56 19.84 7.20
C ILE A 60 34.08 21.29 7.29
N ALA A 61 33.36 21.78 6.27
CA ALA A 61 32.82 23.14 6.24
C ALA A 61 31.41 23.28 6.86
N ASP A 62 30.80 22.21 7.41
CA ASP A 62 29.47 22.30 8.03
C ASP A 62 29.52 23.08 9.37
N GLU A 63 28.46 23.84 9.65
CA GLU A 63 28.26 24.64 10.87
C GLU A 63 28.25 23.80 12.15
N LYS A 64 28.13 22.47 12.04
CA LYS A 64 28.24 21.57 13.19
C LYS A 64 29.67 21.46 13.73
N LEU A 65 30.68 21.67 12.87
CA LEU A 65 32.09 21.53 13.21
C LEU A 65 32.79 22.90 13.35
N ASN A 66 32.11 23.98 12.96
CA ASN A 66 32.68 25.32 12.89
C ASN A 66 31.69 26.37 13.40
N PRO A 67 32.15 27.53 13.87
CA PRO A 67 31.27 28.61 14.34
C PRO A 67 30.25 29.07 13.29
N ASP A 68 30.66 29.11 12.03
CA ASP A 68 29.83 29.42 10.88
C ASP A 68 30.41 28.76 9.60
N LYS A 69 29.66 28.84 8.51
CA LYS A 69 30.05 28.26 7.21
C LYS A 69 31.28 28.94 6.60
N GLU A 70 31.50 30.23 6.87
CA GLU A 70 32.63 30.98 6.31
C GLU A 70 33.94 30.52 6.95
N ALA A 71 33.97 30.39 8.26
CA ALA A 71 35.09 29.84 9.02
C ALA A 71 35.42 28.40 8.58
N GLY A 72 34.39 27.58 8.34
CA GLY A 72 34.55 26.22 7.81
C GLY A 72 35.18 26.20 6.41
N LEU A 73 34.74 27.08 5.50
CA LEU A 73 35.33 27.21 4.16
C LEU A 73 36.78 27.70 4.22
N SER A 74 37.08 28.71 5.04
CA SER A 74 38.46 29.19 5.21
C SER A 74 39.40 28.11 5.76
N LYS A 75 38.92 27.28 6.69
CA LYS A 75 39.69 26.14 7.23
C LYS A 75 40.04 25.12 6.15
N VAL A 76 39.10 24.79 5.27
CA VAL A 76 39.35 23.89 4.13
C VAL A 76 40.32 24.52 3.14
N GLU A 77 40.16 25.80 2.82
CA GLU A 77 41.04 26.51 1.89
C GLU A 77 42.48 26.57 2.39
N GLN A 78 42.68 26.89 3.68
CA GLN A 78 43.99 26.88 4.32
C GLN A 78 44.63 25.49 4.26
N TRP A 79 43.86 24.44 4.57
CA TRP A 79 44.36 23.07 4.50
C TRP A 79 44.80 22.68 3.08
N LEU A 80 44.02 23.06 2.05
CA LEU A 80 44.38 22.81 0.65
C LEU A 80 45.67 23.52 0.24
N GLU A 81 45.89 24.74 0.73
CA GLU A 81 47.13 25.48 0.51
C GLU A 81 48.34 24.81 1.17
N GLU A 82 48.23 24.45 2.45
CA GLU A 82 49.29 23.77 3.21
C GLU A 82 49.65 22.40 2.63
N ALA A 83 48.66 21.66 2.10
CA ALA A 83 48.86 20.39 1.40
C ALA A 83 49.53 20.54 0.01
N GLY A 84 49.71 21.78 -0.47
CA GLY A 84 50.35 22.06 -1.76
C GLY A 84 49.47 21.78 -2.98
N VAL A 85 48.14 21.94 -2.83
CA VAL A 85 47.20 21.89 -3.96
C VAL A 85 47.35 23.16 -4.79
N ASP A 86 47.50 23.03 -6.11
CA ASP A 86 47.65 24.21 -6.96
C ASP A 86 46.36 25.04 -7.05
N VAL A 87 46.52 26.33 -7.33
CA VAL A 87 45.45 27.34 -7.30
C VAL A 87 44.22 26.95 -8.12
N ARG A 88 44.40 26.33 -9.29
CA ARG A 88 43.27 25.95 -10.16
C ARG A 88 42.43 24.84 -9.53
N HIS A 89 43.08 23.80 -9.00
CA HIS A 89 42.38 22.70 -8.35
C HIS A 89 41.75 23.15 -7.02
N ARG A 90 42.45 23.99 -6.25
CA ARG A 90 41.94 24.56 -5.00
C ARG A 90 40.65 25.34 -5.25
N GLN A 91 40.64 26.24 -6.23
CA GLN A 91 39.45 27.02 -6.57
C GLN A 91 38.26 26.13 -6.95
N HIS A 92 38.51 25.07 -7.73
CA HIS A 92 37.47 24.14 -8.16
C HIS A 92 36.90 23.33 -6.97
N VAL A 93 37.75 22.83 -6.07
CA VAL A 93 37.31 22.14 -4.85
C VAL A 93 36.47 23.07 -3.96
N MET A 94 36.92 24.32 -3.78
CA MET A 94 36.18 25.31 -2.99
C MET A 94 34.82 25.68 -3.61
N GLU A 95 34.73 25.78 -4.93
CA GLU A 95 33.45 25.99 -5.65
C GLU A 95 32.47 24.85 -5.35
N ILE A 96 32.92 23.59 -5.42
CA ILE A 96 32.09 22.42 -5.13
C ILE A 96 31.63 22.45 -3.67
N ILE A 97 32.56 22.57 -2.71
CA ILE A 97 32.24 22.49 -1.28
C ILE A 97 31.29 23.62 -0.85
N SER A 98 31.51 24.84 -1.33
CA SER A 98 30.65 25.99 -1.00
C SER A 98 29.21 25.81 -1.51
N THR A 99 29.00 25.04 -2.58
CA THR A 99 27.70 24.82 -3.22
C THR A 99 26.99 23.52 -2.82
N MET A 100 27.68 22.58 -2.13
CA MET A 100 27.09 21.32 -1.65
C MET A 100 25.90 21.51 -0.69
N SER A 101 25.97 22.52 0.20
CA SER A 101 25.04 22.69 1.33
C SER A 101 23.86 23.64 1.10
N PHE A 102 23.52 24.01 -0.15
CA PHE A 102 22.35 24.86 -0.42
C PHE A 102 21.04 24.10 -0.20
N ARG A 103 20.64 24.00 1.08
CA ARG A 103 19.48 23.27 1.60
C ARG A 103 18.17 23.79 0.96
N GLY A 104 17.37 22.90 0.38
CA GLY A 104 15.94 23.15 0.10
C GLY A 104 15.52 23.46 -1.34
N GLY A 105 16.29 23.02 -2.36
CA GLY A 105 15.81 22.97 -3.76
C GLY A 105 15.58 24.32 -4.46
N ARG A 106 15.95 25.45 -3.83
CA ARG A 106 15.82 26.82 -4.38
C ARG A 106 17.18 27.46 -4.74
N GLY A 107 18.24 26.67 -4.82
CA GLY A 107 19.58 27.14 -5.20
C GLY A 107 19.84 27.01 -6.70
N GLN A 108 20.86 27.71 -7.21
CA GLN A 108 21.35 27.45 -8.57
C GLN A 108 21.83 25.99 -8.68
N PRO A 109 21.49 25.29 -9.76
CA PRO A 109 21.93 23.92 -9.97
C PRO A 109 23.47 23.86 -10.05
N MET A 110 24.03 22.76 -9.55
CA MET A 110 25.47 22.51 -9.56
C MET A 110 26.00 22.53 -11.00
N SER A 111 26.86 23.50 -11.29
CA SER A 111 27.34 23.84 -12.64
C SER A 111 28.38 22.85 -13.16
N THR A 112 29.27 22.37 -12.29
CA THR A 112 30.39 21.50 -12.66
C THR A 112 29.99 20.03 -12.67
N LEU A 113 30.63 19.23 -13.54
CA LEU A 113 30.40 17.79 -13.59
C LEU A 113 30.88 17.12 -12.30
N GLU A 114 32.07 17.50 -11.83
CA GLU A 114 32.66 17.02 -10.59
C GLU A 114 31.77 17.32 -9.38
N GLY A 115 31.21 18.53 -9.30
CA GLY A 115 30.29 18.90 -8.23
C GLY A 115 28.99 18.08 -8.27
N ARG A 116 28.44 17.84 -9.47
CA ARG A 116 27.25 16.98 -9.65
C ARG A 116 27.52 15.55 -9.17
N ILE A 117 28.71 15.02 -9.44
CA ILE A 117 29.14 13.70 -9.01
C ILE A 117 29.29 13.61 -7.49
N VAL A 118 29.90 14.61 -6.85
CA VAL A 118 30.05 14.65 -5.40
C VAL A 118 28.68 14.75 -4.71
N GLN A 119 27.78 15.57 -5.26
CA GLN A 119 26.41 15.68 -4.77
C GLN A 119 25.62 14.37 -4.93
N ASP A 120 25.78 13.68 -6.05
CA ASP A 120 25.17 12.37 -6.27
C ASP A 120 25.71 11.33 -5.28
N ALA A 121 27.02 11.29 -5.05
CA ALA A 121 27.65 10.37 -4.13
C ALA A 121 27.15 10.54 -2.68
N ASP A 122 26.98 11.78 -2.23
CA ASP A 122 26.41 12.10 -0.91
C ASP A 122 24.94 11.66 -0.81
N ARG A 123 24.10 12.03 -1.80
CA ARG A 123 22.69 11.62 -1.86
C ARG A 123 22.51 10.11 -1.91
N LEU A 124 23.38 9.40 -2.63
CA LEU A 124 23.36 7.95 -2.71
C LEU A 124 23.58 7.32 -1.33
N ASP A 125 24.47 7.87 -0.48
CA ASP A 125 24.72 7.33 0.88
C ASP A 125 23.52 7.49 1.82
N ALA A 126 22.60 8.42 1.51
CA ALA A 126 21.36 8.60 2.25
C ALA A 126 20.26 7.57 1.91
N ILE A 127 20.45 6.73 0.89
CA ILE A 127 19.45 5.76 0.42
C ILE A 127 19.99 4.31 0.39
N GLY A 128 19.08 3.34 0.26
CA GLY A 128 19.41 1.91 0.31
C GLY A 128 19.59 1.40 1.75
N ALA A 129 20.28 0.26 1.92
CA ALA A 129 20.44 -0.39 3.23
C ALA A 129 21.07 0.52 4.31
N ILE A 130 22.08 1.30 3.93
CA ILE A 130 22.71 2.28 4.84
C ILE A 130 21.75 3.41 5.19
N GLY A 131 21.01 3.92 4.19
CA GLY A 131 19.99 4.94 4.40
C GLY A 131 18.89 4.50 5.38
N ILE A 132 18.44 3.24 5.27
CA ILE A 132 17.51 2.62 6.21
C ILE A 132 18.09 2.65 7.63
N ALA A 133 19.28 2.08 7.82
CA ALA A 133 19.91 1.99 9.13
C ALA A 133 20.11 3.37 9.78
N ARG A 134 20.60 4.35 9.01
CA ARG A 134 20.81 5.73 9.47
C ARG A 134 19.50 6.41 9.88
N THR A 135 18.42 6.17 9.14
CA THR A 135 17.11 6.77 9.42
C THR A 135 16.58 6.32 10.78
N PHE A 136 16.59 5.02 11.06
CA PHE A 136 16.12 4.50 12.34
C PHE A 136 17.06 4.84 13.50
N ALA A 137 18.38 4.81 13.29
CA ALA A 137 19.34 5.22 14.31
C ALA A 137 19.16 6.69 14.72
N TYR A 138 19.00 7.58 13.73
CA TYR A 138 18.77 9.00 13.98
C TYR A 138 17.41 9.26 14.65
N ALA A 139 16.35 8.59 14.21
CA ALA A 139 15.03 8.69 14.83
C ALA A 139 15.08 8.25 16.29
N GLY A 140 15.77 7.15 16.60
CA GLY A 140 16.00 6.69 17.96
C GLY A 140 16.77 7.70 18.81
N TRP A 141 17.85 8.29 18.29
CA TRP A 141 18.61 9.34 18.98
C TRP A 141 17.79 10.61 19.25
N LYS A 142 16.90 10.99 18.33
CA LYS A 142 15.99 12.13 18.48
C LYS A 142 14.73 11.85 19.31
N GLY A 143 14.47 10.58 19.66
CA GLY A 143 13.24 10.18 20.35
C GLY A 143 12.00 10.25 19.47
N HIS A 144 12.15 10.19 18.14
CA HIS A 144 11.02 10.12 17.23
C HIS A 144 10.44 8.70 17.20
N ALA A 145 9.13 8.58 17.04
CA ALA A 145 8.48 7.28 16.86
C ALA A 145 8.97 6.59 15.58
N LEU A 146 9.07 5.27 15.63
CA LEU A 146 9.44 4.46 14.47
C LEU A 146 8.39 4.61 13.36
N HIS A 147 7.13 4.38 13.72
CA HIS A 147 5.96 4.54 12.84
C HIS A 147 4.72 4.89 13.67
N HIS A 148 3.75 5.56 13.05
CA HIS A 148 2.46 5.88 13.65
C HIS A 148 1.36 5.87 12.57
N PRO A 149 0.46 4.87 12.54
CA PRO A 149 -0.51 4.69 11.46
C PRO A 149 -1.46 5.87 11.23
N GLU A 150 -1.76 6.64 12.27
CA GLU A 150 -2.66 7.80 12.19
C GLU A 150 -1.97 9.10 11.76
N LEU A 151 -0.64 9.09 11.57
CA LEU A 151 0.13 10.24 11.12
C LEU A 151 0.61 10.00 9.68
N PRO A 152 -0.13 10.43 8.65
CA PRO A 152 0.27 10.24 7.26
C PRO A 152 1.53 11.07 6.91
N PRO A 153 2.32 10.65 5.91
CA PRO A 153 3.45 11.42 5.42
C PRO A 153 3.00 12.75 4.81
N ARG A 154 3.77 13.82 5.03
CA ARG A 154 3.44 15.16 4.55
C ARG A 154 3.91 15.40 3.12
N GLU A 155 3.08 15.98 2.28
CA GLU A 155 3.42 16.27 0.87
C GLU A 155 4.08 17.64 0.67
N HIS A 156 3.62 18.65 1.43
CA HIS A 156 4.12 20.01 1.36
C HIS A 156 4.55 20.49 2.75
N MET A 157 5.80 20.92 2.88
CA MET A 157 6.37 21.33 4.16
C MET A 157 7.25 22.57 3.98
N THR A 158 7.15 23.52 4.90
CA THR A 158 8.20 24.53 5.06
C THR A 158 9.40 23.93 5.78
N LYS A 159 10.57 24.59 5.67
CA LYS A 159 11.79 24.16 6.40
C LYS A 159 11.59 24.14 7.92
N GLU A 160 10.77 25.04 8.45
CA GLU A 160 10.47 25.12 9.89
C GLU A 160 9.58 23.95 10.32
N GLN A 161 8.55 23.63 9.55
CA GLN A 161 7.69 22.47 9.81
C GLN A 161 8.48 21.16 9.79
N TYR A 162 9.40 21.01 8.82
CA TYR A 162 10.27 19.84 8.74
C TYR A 162 11.21 19.68 9.94
N ARG A 163 11.61 20.77 10.60
CA ARG A 163 12.53 20.72 11.74
C ARG A 163 11.83 20.56 13.08
N ASN A 164 10.64 21.14 13.23
CA ASN A 164 10.04 21.37 14.54
C ASN A 164 8.77 20.53 14.78
N GLU A 165 8.11 20.02 13.74
CA GLU A 165 6.92 19.20 13.91
C GLU A 165 7.29 17.71 14.07
N PRO A 166 6.57 16.98 14.95
CA PRO A 166 6.78 15.56 15.14
C PRO A 166 6.51 14.77 13.85
N GLY A 167 7.46 13.92 13.48
CA GLY A 167 7.35 12.98 12.37
C GLY A 167 7.83 11.59 12.79
N THR A 168 7.63 10.60 11.94
CA THR A 168 8.06 9.21 12.18
C THR A 168 9.25 8.85 11.29
N ALA A 169 10.00 7.82 11.69
CA ALA A 169 11.09 7.30 10.86
C ALA A 169 10.58 6.81 9.50
N ILE A 170 9.42 6.13 9.46
CA ILE A 170 8.78 5.67 8.22
C ILE A 170 8.33 6.84 7.34
N ASN A 171 7.69 7.87 7.90
CA ASN A 171 7.27 9.04 7.11
C ASN A 171 8.47 9.73 6.45
N HIS A 172 9.65 9.71 7.08
CA HIS A 172 10.86 10.29 6.49
C HIS A 172 11.24 9.66 5.13
N PHE A 173 10.94 8.36 4.92
CA PHE A 173 11.14 7.71 3.64
C PHE A 173 10.32 8.38 2.54
N HIS A 174 9.01 8.57 2.77
CA HIS A 174 8.09 9.18 1.82
C HIS A 174 8.29 10.69 1.68
N GLU A 175 8.58 11.38 2.77
CA GLU A 175 8.78 12.83 2.80
C GLU A 175 10.05 13.24 2.03
N LYS A 176 11.13 12.43 2.12
CA LYS A 176 12.45 12.77 1.56
C LYS A 176 13.12 11.64 0.78
N LEU A 177 13.41 10.49 1.40
CA LEU A 177 14.38 9.54 0.87
C LEU A 177 13.98 8.95 -0.49
N LEU A 178 12.71 8.58 -0.65
CA LEU A 178 12.18 8.03 -1.90
C LEU A 178 12.21 9.06 -3.05
N LYS A 179 12.24 10.36 -2.73
CA LYS A 179 12.33 11.45 -3.72
C LYS A 179 13.77 11.71 -4.19
N LEU A 180 14.79 11.20 -3.49
CA LEU A 180 16.19 11.50 -3.83
C LEU A 180 16.63 10.91 -5.17
N LYS A 181 16.06 9.77 -5.58
CA LYS A 181 16.36 9.12 -6.86
C LYS A 181 16.13 10.06 -8.06
N SER A 182 15.04 10.82 -8.08
CA SER A 182 14.72 11.74 -9.18
C SER A 182 15.58 13.00 -9.19
N LEU A 183 16.37 13.23 -8.14
CA LEU A 183 17.28 14.36 -8.02
C LEU A 183 18.72 14.02 -8.44
N MET A 184 19.00 12.77 -8.84
CA MET A 184 20.34 12.38 -9.29
C MET A 184 20.73 13.11 -10.58
N ASN A 185 21.97 13.58 -10.62
CA ASN A 185 22.49 14.43 -11.69
C ASN A 185 23.05 13.63 -12.87
N THR A 186 23.75 12.53 -12.58
CA THR A 186 24.48 11.70 -13.56
C THR A 186 23.76 10.39 -13.88
N GLU A 187 24.01 9.82 -15.06
CA GLU A 187 23.39 8.55 -15.47
C GLU A 187 23.86 7.39 -14.59
N ALA A 188 25.17 7.32 -14.27
CA ALA A 188 25.70 6.31 -13.38
C ALA A 188 25.08 6.38 -11.97
N ALA A 189 24.83 7.58 -11.45
CA ALA A 189 24.16 7.74 -10.16
C ALA A 189 22.68 7.37 -10.22
N ARG A 190 21.96 7.68 -11.31
CA ARG A 190 20.57 7.26 -11.50
C ARG A 190 20.43 5.73 -11.47
N ALA A 191 21.33 5.02 -12.15
CA ALA A 191 21.34 3.56 -12.15
C ALA A 191 21.54 2.98 -10.74
N LEU A 192 22.49 3.50 -9.97
CA LEU A 192 22.71 3.07 -8.57
C LEU A 192 21.55 3.47 -7.65
N ALA A 193 20.95 4.63 -7.88
CA ALA A 193 19.83 5.10 -7.10
C ALA A 193 18.57 4.26 -7.33
N GLU A 194 18.36 3.73 -8.54
CA GLU A 194 17.26 2.80 -8.85
C GLU A 194 17.33 1.54 -7.99
N GLU A 195 18.51 0.91 -7.93
CA GLU A 195 18.74 -0.31 -7.14
C GLU A 195 18.48 -0.04 -5.64
N ARG A 196 19.07 1.04 -5.10
CA ARG A 196 18.91 1.43 -3.70
C ARG A 196 17.47 1.82 -3.37
N HIS A 197 16.79 2.49 -4.27
CA HIS A 197 15.38 2.86 -4.12
C HIS A 197 14.49 1.62 -4.09
N SER A 198 14.72 0.67 -5.01
CA SER A 198 14.01 -0.61 -5.03
C SER A 198 14.18 -1.39 -3.73
N PHE A 199 15.39 -1.42 -3.17
CA PHE A 199 15.64 -2.05 -1.87
C PHE A 199 14.90 -1.36 -0.71
N MET A 200 14.80 -0.03 -0.71
CA MET A 200 14.03 0.68 0.31
C MET A 200 12.53 0.40 0.19
N ASN A 201 11.98 0.31 -1.02
CA ASN A 201 10.58 -0.09 -1.19
C ASN A 201 10.35 -1.50 -0.68
N LEU A 202 11.25 -2.46 -1.00
CA LEU A 202 11.17 -3.82 -0.47
C LEU A 202 11.22 -3.85 1.08
N PHE A 203 12.09 -3.03 1.68
CA PHE A 203 12.15 -2.88 3.12
C PHE A 203 10.83 -2.32 3.68
N LEU A 204 10.27 -1.26 3.09
CA LEU A 204 9.01 -0.67 3.54
C LEU A 204 7.84 -1.64 3.39
N GLU A 205 7.77 -2.37 2.28
CA GLU A 205 6.78 -3.42 2.07
C GLU A 205 6.89 -4.50 3.15
N ARG A 206 8.11 -4.94 3.46
CA ARG A 206 8.33 -5.95 4.52
C ARG A 206 8.03 -5.37 5.90
N PHE A 207 8.40 -4.14 6.16
CA PHE A 207 8.10 -3.43 7.39
C PHE A 207 6.59 -3.33 7.61
N ASP A 208 5.84 -2.91 6.58
CA ASP A 208 4.38 -2.81 6.65
C ASP A 208 3.74 -4.19 6.87
N GLN A 209 4.25 -5.23 6.22
CA GLN A 209 3.83 -6.61 6.49
C GLN A 209 4.05 -6.96 7.97
N GLU A 210 5.26 -6.76 8.49
CA GLU A 210 5.57 -7.12 9.89
C GLU A 210 4.77 -6.28 10.90
N TRP A 211 4.60 -4.99 10.62
CA TRP A 211 3.96 -4.02 11.52
C TRP A 211 2.45 -4.20 11.60
N TYR A 212 1.77 -4.44 10.48
CA TYR A 212 0.32 -4.56 10.43
C TYR A 212 -0.19 -6.01 10.49
N LEU A 213 0.65 -7.00 10.19
CA LEU A 213 0.24 -8.41 10.14
C LEU A 213 0.84 -9.25 11.28
N GLY A 214 1.98 -8.86 11.86
CA GLY A 214 2.83 -9.77 12.63
C GLY A 214 3.38 -10.91 11.77
N ASP A 215 4.29 -11.74 12.32
CA ASP A 215 4.75 -12.94 11.61
C ASP A 215 3.62 -13.99 11.59
N ASP A 216 2.72 -13.91 10.61
CA ASP A 216 1.78 -14.99 10.30
C ASP A 216 2.56 -16.18 9.71
N VAL A 217 2.97 -17.08 10.59
CA VAL A 217 3.73 -18.31 10.27
C VAL A 217 2.97 -19.21 9.30
N SER A 218 1.64 -19.08 9.20
CA SER A 218 0.82 -19.87 8.27
C SER A 218 1.04 -19.49 6.79
N SER A 219 1.45 -18.24 6.53
CA SER A 219 1.74 -17.74 5.18
C SER A 219 3.06 -18.26 4.59
N ARG A 220 4.03 -18.64 5.44
CA ARG A 220 5.36 -19.13 5.01
C ARG A 220 5.33 -20.53 4.36
N PHE A 221 4.22 -21.27 4.49
CA PHE A 221 4.06 -22.62 3.92
C PHE A 221 3.08 -22.68 2.74
N SER A 222 2.58 -21.54 2.24
CA SER A 222 1.78 -21.47 1.02
C SER A 222 2.60 -20.85 -0.12
N PRO A 223 3.15 -21.66 -1.04
CA PRO A 223 3.82 -21.15 -2.23
C PRO A 223 2.76 -20.64 -3.21
N SER A 224 2.25 -19.43 -2.99
CA SER A 224 1.63 -18.54 -3.99
C SER A 224 0.92 -17.38 -3.29
N VAL A 225 1.68 -16.31 -3.08
CA VAL A 225 1.41 -14.90 -3.40
C VAL A 225 2.49 -14.10 -2.67
N GLN A 226 3.68 -14.03 -3.28
CA GLN A 226 4.52 -12.85 -3.10
C GLN A 226 3.78 -11.69 -3.78
N ALA A 227 3.79 -10.51 -3.16
CA ALA A 227 3.10 -9.33 -3.64
C ALA A 227 3.35 -9.09 -5.14
N GLY A 228 2.28 -9.07 -5.95
CA GLY A 228 2.24 -8.31 -7.18
C GLY A 228 2.77 -8.93 -8.48
N ASP A 229 3.08 -10.23 -8.54
CA ASP A 229 3.34 -10.88 -9.84
C ASP A 229 2.12 -11.67 -10.34
N TRP A 230 1.19 -10.96 -10.99
CA TRP A 230 0.06 -11.55 -11.72
C TRP A 230 0.40 -11.86 -13.19
N SER A 231 1.68 -12.07 -13.51
CA SER A 231 2.16 -12.28 -14.88
C SER A 231 1.73 -13.60 -15.54
N GLY A 232 0.91 -14.41 -14.87
CA GLY A 232 0.26 -15.55 -15.52
C GLY A 232 -0.52 -15.12 -16.76
N TYR A 233 -0.40 -15.88 -17.86
CA TYR A 233 -1.12 -15.59 -19.11
C TYR A 233 -2.66 -15.66 -18.96
N ARG A 234 -3.16 -16.30 -17.91
CA ARG A 234 -4.59 -16.34 -17.57
C ARG A 234 -4.77 -16.09 -16.07
N THR A 235 -5.56 -15.07 -15.75
CA THR A 235 -5.87 -14.66 -14.38
C THR A 235 -7.36 -14.82 -14.10
N HIS A 236 -7.69 -15.53 -13.02
CA HIS A 236 -9.04 -15.75 -12.56
C HIS A 236 -9.39 -14.75 -11.47
N VAL A 237 -10.49 -14.03 -11.65
CA VAL A 237 -11.05 -13.11 -10.67
C VAL A 237 -12.29 -13.75 -10.08
N VAL A 238 -12.35 -13.75 -8.76
CA VAL A 238 -13.49 -14.20 -7.96
C VAL A 238 -13.90 -13.09 -7.00
N PHE A 239 -15.04 -13.21 -6.34
CA PHE A 239 -15.52 -12.20 -5.40
C PHE A 239 -15.65 -12.82 -4.00
N GLY A 240 -14.81 -12.35 -3.08
CA GLY A 240 -14.71 -12.81 -1.71
C GLY A 240 -13.64 -13.87 -1.45
N PRO A 241 -13.14 -13.95 -0.20
CA PRO A 241 -12.04 -14.83 0.18
C PRO A 241 -12.41 -16.32 0.11
N SER A 242 -13.66 -16.67 0.40
CA SER A 242 -14.15 -18.06 0.33
C SER A 242 -14.13 -18.59 -1.10
N ALA A 243 -14.62 -17.80 -2.07
CA ALA A 243 -14.56 -18.14 -3.48
C ALA A 243 -13.11 -18.27 -3.96
N ARG A 244 -12.20 -17.40 -3.49
CA ARG A 244 -10.76 -17.50 -3.78
C ARG A 244 -10.16 -18.81 -3.32
N GLY A 245 -10.41 -19.19 -2.06
CA GLY A 245 -9.92 -20.46 -1.52
C GLY A 245 -10.41 -21.65 -2.34
N ALA A 246 -11.71 -21.65 -2.68
CA ALA A 246 -12.33 -22.74 -3.42
C ALA A 246 -11.81 -22.85 -4.87
N VAL A 247 -11.74 -21.73 -5.60
CA VAL A 247 -11.23 -21.70 -6.98
C VAL A 247 -9.74 -21.98 -7.04
N LYS A 248 -8.94 -21.49 -6.08
CA LYS A 248 -7.49 -21.81 -6.02
C LYS A 248 -7.26 -23.31 -5.87
N LEU A 249 -8.06 -24.00 -5.04
CA LEU A 249 -7.97 -25.45 -4.93
C LEU A 249 -8.52 -26.17 -6.18
N ALA A 250 -9.59 -25.65 -6.79
CA ALA A 250 -10.14 -26.17 -8.04
C ALA A 250 -9.13 -26.13 -9.19
N LEU A 251 -8.30 -25.08 -9.25
CA LEU A 251 -7.29 -24.85 -10.28
C LEU A 251 -5.90 -25.37 -9.90
N ARG A 252 -5.77 -26.21 -8.86
CA ARG A 252 -4.46 -26.73 -8.39
C ARG A 252 -3.65 -27.47 -9.47
N SER A 253 -4.29 -27.99 -10.51
CA SER A 253 -3.64 -28.63 -11.66
C SER A 253 -3.18 -27.65 -12.73
N ARG A 254 -3.40 -26.34 -12.54
CA ARG A 254 -3.04 -25.24 -13.44
C ARG A 254 -2.17 -24.20 -12.70
N PRO A 255 -0.98 -24.59 -12.19
CA PRO A 255 -0.16 -23.72 -11.33
C PRO A 255 0.35 -22.44 -12.00
N GLN A 256 0.31 -22.37 -13.33
CA GLN A 256 0.65 -21.19 -14.14
C GLN A 256 -0.47 -20.13 -14.21
N GLU A 257 -1.69 -20.47 -13.79
CA GLU A 257 -2.83 -19.56 -13.77
C GLU A 257 -2.93 -18.90 -12.39
N SER A 258 -3.21 -17.59 -12.38
CA SER A 258 -3.31 -16.81 -11.14
C SER A 258 -4.76 -16.70 -10.67
N VAL A 259 -5.00 -16.68 -9.36
CA VAL A 259 -6.34 -16.43 -8.78
C VAL A 259 -6.29 -15.24 -7.86
N ILE A 260 -7.10 -14.24 -8.14
CA ILE A 260 -7.27 -13.02 -7.35
C ILE A 260 -8.72 -12.83 -6.93
N SER A 261 -8.93 -12.08 -5.84
CA SER A 261 -10.27 -11.81 -5.34
C SER A 261 -10.51 -10.35 -5.02
N LEU A 262 -11.72 -9.90 -5.35
CA LEU A 262 -12.31 -8.67 -4.80
C LEU A 262 -12.98 -9.04 -3.48
N ASP A 263 -12.40 -8.59 -2.37
CA ASP A 263 -12.92 -8.93 -1.04
C ASP A 263 -13.78 -7.80 -0.44
N ASP A 264 -13.91 -6.65 -1.12
CA ASP A 264 -14.88 -5.62 -0.76
C ASP A 264 -16.28 -6.05 -1.22
N ASP A 265 -17.21 -6.18 -0.27
CA ASP A 265 -18.60 -6.49 -0.57
C ASP A 265 -19.34 -5.22 -1.04
N LEU A 266 -19.41 -5.07 -2.36
CA LEU A 266 -20.02 -3.92 -3.03
C LEU A 266 -21.56 -3.94 -3.03
N MET A 267 -22.17 -4.95 -2.42
CA MET A 267 -23.61 -4.96 -2.14
C MET A 267 -24.03 -3.79 -1.24
N HIS A 268 -23.14 -3.39 -0.33
CA HIS A 268 -23.41 -2.41 0.72
C HIS A 268 -22.53 -1.16 0.58
N GLY A 269 -23.03 0.00 1.03
CA GLY A 269 -22.30 1.25 1.14
C GLY A 269 -22.13 2.04 -0.16
N PRO A 270 -21.48 3.21 -0.13
CA PRO A 270 -21.28 4.02 -1.33
C PRO A 270 -20.35 3.32 -2.33
N LEU A 271 -20.70 3.38 -3.61
CA LEU A 271 -19.84 2.90 -4.71
C LEU A 271 -18.90 3.99 -5.25
N GLU A 272 -19.19 5.25 -4.98
CA GLU A 272 -18.24 6.32 -5.27
C GLU A 272 -17.00 6.17 -4.37
N GLY A 273 -15.82 6.15 -4.99
CA GLY A 273 -14.56 6.01 -4.26
C GLY A 273 -14.27 4.61 -3.71
N VAL A 274 -14.85 3.55 -4.29
CA VAL A 274 -14.47 2.15 -4.01
C VAL A 274 -12.95 1.99 -4.10
N GLY A 275 -12.37 1.29 -3.12
CA GLY A 275 -10.92 1.11 -3.01
C GLY A 275 -10.16 2.34 -2.49
N GLY A 276 -10.86 3.41 -2.07
CA GLY A 276 -10.27 4.64 -1.55
C GLY A 276 -10.52 4.89 -0.05
N PRO A 277 -9.93 5.97 0.53
CA PRO A 277 -10.06 6.29 1.95
C PRO A 277 -11.50 6.50 2.43
N SER A 278 -12.37 7.09 1.60
CA SER A 278 -13.78 7.32 1.93
C SER A 278 -14.57 6.01 2.10
N ARG A 279 -14.31 5.01 1.24
CA ARG A 279 -14.89 3.67 1.35
C ARG A 279 -14.46 2.98 2.63
N LEU A 280 -13.18 3.11 3.01
CA LEU A 280 -12.66 2.55 4.25
C LEU A 280 -13.26 3.22 5.50
N ALA A 281 -13.42 4.55 5.46
CA ALA A 281 -14.05 5.29 6.54
C ALA A 281 -15.51 4.86 6.74
N TRP A 282 -16.23 4.62 5.65
CA TRP A 282 -17.59 4.06 5.71
C TRP A 282 -17.61 2.67 6.35
N TRP A 283 -16.73 1.75 5.92
CA TRP A 283 -16.62 0.42 6.53
C TRP A 283 -16.35 0.48 8.04
N LYS A 284 -15.49 1.40 8.49
CA LYS A 284 -15.23 1.59 9.93
C LYS A 284 -16.49 2.00 10.69
N GLN A 285 -17.39 2.79 10.10
CA GLN A 285 -18.65 3.19 10.75
C GLN A 285 -19.70 2.07 10.68
N PHE A 286 -19.70 1.29 9.61
CA PHE A 286 -20.62 0.20 9.37
C PHE A 286 -20.39 -0.97 10.35
N LEU A 287 -19.12 -1.35 10.57
CA LEU A 287 -18.75 -2.52 11.35
C LEU A 287 -18.88 -2.29 12.88
N ASN A 288 -19.27 -3.35 13.58
CA ASN A 288 -19.13 -3.44 15.04
C ASN A 288 -17.64 -3.51 15.44
N GLU A 289 -17.34 -3.49 16.74
CA GLU A 289 -15.96 -3.34 17.22
C GLU A 289 -15.07 -4.52 16.83
N GLU A 290 -15.56 -5.75 16.99
CA GLU A 290 -14.79 -6.96 16.69
C GLU A 290 -14.60 -7.17 15.19
N ASP A 291 -15.67 -7.05 14.40
CA ASP A 291 -15.56 -7.15 12.94
C ASP A 291 -14.68 -6.04 12.36
N ARG A 292 -14.66 -4.85 12.98
CA ARG A 292 -13.76 -3.76 12.57
C ARG A 292 -12.30 -4.13 12.80
N ALA A 293 -11.97 -4.76 13.94
CA ALA A 293 -10.60 -5.18 14.25
C ALA A 293 -10.11 -6.23 13.24
N ASP A 294 -10.99 -7.15 12.81
CA ASP A 294 -10.65 -8.23 11.90
C ASP A 294 -10.69 -7.82 10.41
N MET A 295 -11.73 -7.13 9.98
CA MET A 295 -11.99 -6.86 8.55
C MET A 295 -11.23 -5.64 8.01
N ILE A 296 -11.02 -4.59 8.81
CA ILE A 296 -10.38 -3.36 8.31
C ILE A 296 -8.95 -3.60 7.81
N PRO A 297 -8.07 -4.34 8.51
CA PRO A 297 -6.74 -4.66 8.00
C PRO A 297 -6.79 -5.44 6.68
N ALA A 298 -7.71 -6.40 6.56
CA ALA A 298 -7.91 -7.16 5.33
C ALA A 298 -8.36 -6.25 4.18
N LEU A 299 -9.41 -5.44 4.39
CA LEU A 299 -9.93 -4.51 3.38
C LEU A 299 -8.86 -3.51 2.91
N LEU A 300 -8.04 -2.99 3.83
CA LEU A 300 -6.89 -2.12 3.51
C LEU A 300 -5.90 -2.81 2.57
N LYS A 301 -5.48 -4.04 2.89
CA LYS A 301 -4.60 -4.84 2.03
C LYS A 301 -5.23 -5.05 0.64
N HIS A 302 -6.52 -5.38 0.59
CA HIS A 302 -7.22 -5.59 -0.67
C HIS A 302 -7.32 -4.30 -1.49
N PHE A 303 -7.57 -3.14 -0.87
CA PHE A 303 -7.64 -1.87 -1.59
C PHE A 303 -6.31 -1.53 -2.26
N MET A 304 -5.19 -1.68 -1.56
CA MET A 304 -3.86 -1.42 -2.14
C MET A 304 -3.57 -2.33 -3.33
N LEU A 305 -3.84 -3.63 -3.19
CA LEU A 305 -3.68 -4.60 -4.29
C LEU A 305 -4.63 -4.30 -5.45
N TRP A 306 -5.89 -3.95 -5.14
CA TRP A 306 -6.94 -3.75 -6.13
C TRP A 306 -6.82 -2.41 -6.89
N GLN A 307 -6.09 -1.43 -6.38
CA GLN A 307 -5.79 -0.24 -7.19
C GLN A 307 -4.73 -0.49 -8.26
N GLY A 308 -3.80 -1.42 -8.00
CA GLY A 308 -2.68 -1.72 -8.90
C GLY A 308 -2.94 -2.86 -9.88
N TRP A 309 -3.82 -3.80 -9.55
CA TRP A 309 -3.95 -5.07 -10.29
C TRP A 309 -4.25 -4.93 -11.79
N PRO A 310 -5.09 -4.00 -12.30
CA PRO A 310 -5.46 -4.02 -13.71
C PRO A 310 -4.25 -3.76 -14.62
N ARG A 311 -3.28 -2.97 -14.14
CA ARG A 311 -2.04 -2.63 -14.85
C ARG A 311 -1.00 -3.75 -14.82
N GLN A 312 -1.18 -4.73 -13.93
CA GLN A 312 -0.25 -5.85 -13.73
C GLN A 312 -0.66 -7.08 -14.55
N ILE A 313 -1.88 -7.10 -15.10
CA ILE A 313 -2.36 -8.17 -15.98
C ILE A 313 -1.66 -8.09 -17.35
N LYS A 314 -1.06 -9.21 -17.78
CA LYS A 314 -0.36 -9.33 -19.08
C LYS A 314 -1.07 -10.27 -20.06
N GLY A 315 -2.19 -10.88 -19.67
CA GLY A 315 -2.88 -11.93 -20.41
C GLY A 315 -4.40 -11.80 -20.37
N SER A 316 -5.09 -12.94 -20.43
CA SER A 316 -6.56 -13.00 -20.38
C SER A 316 -7.10 -13.03 -18.95
N VAL A 317 -8.33 -12.54 -18.78
CA VAL A 317 -9.05 -12.59 -17.50
C VAL A 317 -10.26 -13.51 -17.60
N VAL A 318 -10.47 -14.31 -16.55
CA VAL A 318 -11.67 -15.13 -16.36
C VAL A 318 -12.39 -14.67 -15.10
N LEU A 319 -13.60 -14.14 -15.24
CA LEU A 319 -14.44 -13.76 -14.10
C LEU A 319 -15.33 -14.94 -13.70
N TRP A 320 -15.29 -15.33 -12.43
CA TRP A 320 -16.22 -16.31 -11.88
C TRP A 320 -17.35 -15.58 -11.17
N ALA A 321 -18.54 -15.55 -11.79
CA ALA A 321 -19.68 -14.83 -11.24
C ALA A 321 -20.93 -15.72 -11.23
N GLY A 322 -21.60 -15.79 -10.10
CA GLY A 322 -22.96 -16.28 -9.95
C GLY A 322 -23.96 -15.13 -9.87
N ASN A 323 -25.21 -15.45 -9.52
CA ASN A 323 -26.34 -14.51 -9.53
C ASN A 323 -26.56 -13.76 -8.21
N SER A 324 -25.59 -13.77 -7.29
CA SER A 324 -25.64 -12.95 -6.07
C SER A 324 -25.33 -11.47 -6.35
N ALA A 325 -25.87 -10.56 -5.53
CA ALA A 325 -25.62 -9.12 -5.66
C ALA A 325 -24.12 -8.80 -5.57
N THR A 326 -23.42 -9.36 -4.60
CA THR A 326 -21.96 -9.20 -4.42
C THR A 326 -21.18 -9.55 -5.69
N GLU A 327 -21.43 -10.72 -6.29
CA GLU A 327 -20.69 -11.17 -7.48
C GLU A 327 -21.08 -10.40 -8.74
N GLN A 328 -22.37 -10.05 -8.90
CA GLN A 328 -22.85 -9.29 -10.05
C GLN A 328 -22.35 -7.84 -10.07
N ILE A 329 -22.26 -7.20 -8.90
CA ILE A 329 -21.69 -5.85 -8.77
C ILE A 329 -20.17 -5.92 -8.90
N GLY A 330 -19.53 -6.91 -8.27
CA GLY A 330 -18.09 -7.14 -8.40
C GLY A 330 -17.65 -7.35 -9.84
N LEU A 331 -18.40 -8.13 -10.62
CA LEU A 331 -18.15 -8.34 -12.06
C LEU A 331 -18.16 -7.02 -12.82
N ARG A 332 -19.17 -6.18 -12.59
CA ARG A 332 -19.30 -4.86 -13.24
C ARG A 332 -18.14 -3.94 -12.87
N TYR A 333 -17.76 -3.91 -11.59
CA TYR A 333 -16.62 -3.14 -11.11
C TYR A 333 -15.30 -3.62 -11.72
N ALA A 334 -15.06 -4.94 -11.76
CA ALA A 334 -13.87 -5.52 -12.37
C ALA A 334 -13.77 -5.16 -13.86
N LEU A 335 -14.86 -5.25 -14.61
CA LEU A 335 -14.91 -4.87 -16.01
C LEU A 335 -14.63 -3.38 -16.24
N ALA A 336 -15.15 -2.51 -15.36
CA ALA A 336 -14.91 -1.07 -15.40
C ALA A 336 -13.47 -0.68 -15.05
N ALA A 337 -12.78 -1.49 -14.23
CA ALA A 337 -11.39 -1.26 -13.84
C ALA A 337 -10.37 -1.80 -14.84
N LEU A 338 -10.73 -2.82 -15.62
CA LEU A 338 -9.84 -3.47 -16.59
C LEU A 338 -9.63 -2.63 -17.86
N PRO A 339 -8.41 -2.58 -18.43
CA PRO A 339 -8.16 -2.00 -19.75
C PRO A 339 -8.99 -2.70 -20.85
N GLU A 340 -9.47 -1.94 -21.84
CA GLU A 340 -10.40 -2.44 -22.88
C GLU A 340 -9.81 -3.55 -23.76
N ASP A 341 -8.49 -3.54 -23.95
CA ASP A 341 -7.76 -4.49 -24.80
C ASP A 341 -7.53 -5.86 -24.13
N ILE A 342 -7.73 -5.96 -22.81
CA ILE A 342 -7.62 -7.23 -22.09
C ILE A 342 -8.80 -8.14 -22.47
N PRO A 343 -8.54 -9.36 -23.01
CA PRO A 343 -9.60 -10.32 -23.28
C PRO A 343 -10.22 -10.82 -21.98
N VAL A 344 -11.55 -10.75 -21.88
CA VAL A 344 -12.30 -11.21 -20.72
C VAL A 344 -13.25 -12.34 -21.11
N SER A 345 -13.29 -13.36 -20.28
CA SER A 345 -14.30 -14.43 -20.33
C SER A 345 -14.98 -14.56 -18.97
N VAL A 346 -16.19 -15.11 -18.95
CA VAL A 346 -17.01 -15.25 -17.74
C VAL A 346 -17.43 -16.70 -17.59
N ILE A 347 -17.33 -17.21 -16.37
CA ILE A 347 -17.96 -18.46 -15.95
C ILE A 347 -19.20 -18.06 -15.15
N ASP A 348 -20.39 -18.36 -15.69
CA ASP A 348 -21.66 -18.22 -14.99
C ASP A 348 -21.84 -19.39 -14.02
N VAL A 349 -21.33 -19.21 -12.80
CA VAL A 349 -21.25 -20.29 -11.81
C VAL A 349 -22.64 -20.80 -11.44
N THR A 350 -23.62 -19.91 -11.33
CA THR A 350 -24.99 -20.28 -10.97
C THR A 350 -25.64 -21.12 -12.06
N SER A 351 -25.63 -20.65 -13.31
CA SER A 351 -26.25 -21.39 -14.41
C SER A 351 -25.57 -22.73 -14.68
N GLU A 352 -24.23 -22.78 -14.61
CA GLU A 352 -23.49 -24.01 -14.81
C GLU A 352 -23.75 -25.04 -13.69
N LEU A 353 -23.77 -24.62 -12.42
CA LEU A 353 -24.09 -25.53 -11.32
C LEU A 353 -25.55 -25.96 -11.33
N HIS A 354 -26.49 -25.09 -11.70
CA HIS A 354 -27.90 -25.46 -11.79
C HIS A 354 -28.14 -26.54 -12.86
N ARG A 355 -27.41 -26.51 -13.99
CA ARG A 355 -27.48 -27.60 -14.99
C ARG A 355 -27.02 -28.95 -14.44
N LEU A 356 -26.03 -28.96 -13.55
CA LEU A 356 -25.46 -30.18 -12.97
C LEU A 356 -26.21 -30.65 -11.72
N TYR A 357 -26.79 -29.72 -10.97
CA TYR A 357 -27.44 -29.93 -9.67
C TYR A 357 -28.75 -29.15 -9.60
N PRO A 358 -29.79 -29.50 -10.38
CA PRO A 358 -31.01 -28.71 -10.52
C PRO A 358 -31.81 -28.58 -9.20
N ASP A 359 -31.67 -29.55 -8.30
CA ASP A 359 -32.33 -29.55 -6.98
C ASP A 359 -31.65 -28.66 -5.94
N ARG A 360 -30.52 -28.02 -6.29
CA ARG A 360 -29.76 -27.14 -5.41
C ARG A 360 -29.76 -25.72 -5.94
N ASP A 361 -29.99 -24.78 -5.03
CA ASP A 361 -30.00 -23.37 -5.36
C ASP A 361 -28.62 -22.72 -5.08
N TYR A 362 -27.77 -22.71 -6.09
CA TYR A 362 -26.44 -22.09 -6.03
C TYR A 362 -26.50 -20.65 -6.55
N ARG A 363 -26.16 -19.68 -5.71
CA ARG A 363 -26.20 -18.25 -6.05
C ARG A 363 -24.82 -17.61 -6.16
N SER A 364 -23.78 -18.25 -5.64
CA SER A 364 -22.42 -17.74 -5.71
C SER A 364 -21.36 -18.83 -5.81
N ALA A 365 -20.16 -18.46 -6.28
CA ALA A 365 -19.01 -19.36 -6.30
C ALA A 365 -18.58 -19.79 -4.89
N ALA A 366 -18.79 -18.93 -3.89
CA ALA A 366 -18.48 -19.22 -2.50
C ALA A 366 -19.32 -20.38 -1.89
N GLN A 367 -20.46 -20.71 -2.49
CA GLN A 367 -21.33 -21.82 -2.04
C GLN A 367 -20.94 -23.17 -2.65
N ALA A 368 -20.08 -23.19 -3.65
CA ALA A 368 -19.68 -24.39 -4.36
C ALA A 368 -18.42 -25.01 -3.75
N SER A 369 -18.36 -26.34 -3.75
CA SER A 369 -17.13 -27.03 -3.35
C SER A 369 -16.04 -26.89 -4.42
N PRO A 370 -14.75 -27.00 -4.05
CA PRO A 370 -13.64 -26.94 -5.00
C PRO A 370 -13.75 -27.98 -6.13
N GLY A 371 -14.27 -29.18 -5.83
CA GLY A 371 -14.50 -30.22 -6.84
C GLY A 371 -15.58 -29.86 -7.85
N GLN A 372 -16.65 -29.18 -7.41
CA GLN A 372 -17.69 -28.69 -8.30
C GLN A 372 -17.15 -27.57 -9.21
N LEU A 373 -16.41 -26.62 -8.65
CA LEU A 373 -15.81 -25.51 -9.40
C LEU A 373 -14.75 -25.99 -10.41
N ALA A 374 -13.99 -27.04 -10.08
CA ALA A 374 -13.01 -27.62 -11.00
C ALA A 374 -13.65 -28.11 -12.31
N GLY A 375 -14.88 -28.64 -12.23
CA GLY A 375 -15.64 -29.05 -13.40
C GLY A 375 -16.13 -27.91 -14.30
N LEU A 376 -16.04 -26.65 -13.83
CA LEU A 376 -16.50 -25.46 -14.57
C LEU A 376 -15.34 -24.67 -15.20
N ALA A 377 -14.09 -25.00 -14.87
CA ALA A 377 -12.92 -24.19 -15.22
C ALA A 377 -12.71 -24.02 -16.74
N ASP A 378 -13.29 -24.89 -17.56
CA ASP A 378 -13.24 -24.85 -19.02
C ASP A 378 -14.52 -24.28 -19.67
N ASN A 379 -15.53 -23.92 -18.87
CA ASN A 379 -16.82 -23.43 -19.36
C ASN A 379 -16.83 -21.90 -19.52
N ALA A 380 -15.66 -21.26 -19.51
CA ALA A 380 -15.54 -19.82 -19.64
C ALA A 380 -15.98 -19.36 -21.04
N VAL A 381 -16.94 -18.43 -21.09
CA VAL A 381 -17.47 -17.86 -22.33
C VAL A 381 -16.85 -16.48 -22.55
N SER A 382 -16.29 -16.24 -23.74
CA SER A 382 -15.72 -14.94 -24.09
C SER A 382 -16.79 -13.85 -24.05
N LEU A 383 -16.50 -12.74 -23.37
CA LEU A 383 -17.40 -11.60 -23.29
C LEU A 383 -17.25 -10.73 -24.54
N SER A 384 -18.35 -10.42 -25.23
CA SER A 384 -18.29 -9.55 -26.40
C SER A 384 -18.01 -8.09 -25.99
N GLY A 385 -17.47 -7.28 -26.91
CA GLY A 385 -17.24 -5.85 -26.64
C GLY A 385 -18.53 -5.09 -26.30
N ARG A 386 -19.66 -5.51 -26.89
CA ARG A 386 -20.99 -4.94 -26.59
C ARG A 386 -21.44 -5.31 -25.18
N ASP A 387 -21.38 -6.59 -24.81
CA ASP A 387 -21.81 -7.04 -23.49
C ASP A 387 -20.93 -6.42 -22.40
N ARG A 388 -19.61 -6.32 -22.63
CA ARG A 388 -18.69 -5.61 -21.74
C ARG A 388 -19.10 -4.15 -21.55
N ALA A 389 -19.39 -3.44 -22.63
CA ALA A 389 -19.83 -2.05 -22.57
C ALA A 389 -21.17 -1.89 -21.81
N ASP A 390 -22.11 -2.82 -22.00
CA ASP A 390 -23.38 -2.82 -21.29
C ASP A 390 -23.20 -3.04 -19.78
N GLN A 391 -22.28 -3.93 -19.36
CA GLN A 391 -21.95 -4.11 -17.94
C GLN A 391 -21.29 -2.87 -17.31
N ILE A 392 -20.37 -2.23 -18.04
CA ILE A 392 -19.70 -0.99 -17.57
C ILE A 392 -20.70 0.17 -17.49
N LYS A 393 -21.64 0.25 -18.43
CA LYS A 393 -22.72 1.24 -18.36
C LYS A 393 -23.59 1.02 -17.12
N ASP A 394 -23.90 -0.23 -16.81
CA ASP A 394 -24.67 -0.58 -15.61
C ASP A 394 -23.90 -0.29 -14.31
N TRP A 395 -22.58 -0.50 -14.28
CA TRP A 395 -21.71 -0.02 -13.20
C TRP A 395 -21.87 1.49 -12.95
N ASN A 396 -21.74 2.29 -14.01
CA ASN A 396 -21.85 3.74 -13.89
C ASN A 396 -23.24 4.20 -13.43
N ARG A 397 -24.30 3.49 -13.83
CA ARG A 397 -25.65 3.70 -13.30
C ARG A 397 -25.70 3.42 -11.80
N LEU A 398 -25.19 2.27 -11.33
CA LEU A 398 -25.20 1.92 -9.91
C LEU A 398 -24.41 2.89 -9.02
N VAL A 399 -23.33 3.47 -9.56
CA VAL A 399 -22.59 4.55 -8.90
C VAL A 399 -23.44 5.81 -8.84
N ALA A 400 -24.08 6.20 -9.95
CA ALA A 400 -24.94 7.39 -10.03
C ALA A 400 -26.21 7.29 -9.18
N ASP A 401 -26.75 6.08 -8.94
CA ASP A 401 -27.90 5.85 -8.07
C ASP A 401 -27.63 6.31 -6.62
N GLY A 402 -26.37 6.34 -6.17
CA GLY A 402 -25.95 6.90 -4.88
C GLY A 402 -26.45 6.16 -3.62
N GLY A 403 -27.14 5.03 -3.76
CA GLY A 403 -27.69 4.28 -2.63
C GLY A 403 -26.65 3.47 -1.83
N LEU A 404 -27.09 2.86 -0.73
CA LEU A 404 -26.24 2.09 0.19
C LEU A 404 -26.52 0.59 0.20
N LEU A 405 -27.56 0.13 -0.51
CA LEU A 405 -27.90 -1.28 -0.62
C LEU A 405 -28.26 -1.62 -2.07
N ARG A 406 -27.78 -2.77 -2.55
CA ARG A 406 -28.16 -3.34 -3.83
C ARG A 406 -28.62 -4.77 -3.66
N ILE A 407 -29.63 -5.16 -4.42
CA ILE A 407 -30.16 -6.53 -4.47
C ILE A 407 -30.22 -7.01 -5.91
N VAL A 408 -30.38 -8.33 -6.09
CA VAL A 408 -30.69 -8.90 -7.41
C VAL A 408 -32.18 -9.21 -7.45
N GLU A 409 -32.87 -8.59 -8.40
CA GLU A 409 -34.30 -8.79 -8.64
C GLU A 409 -34.52 -9.06 -10.14
N ASN A 410 -35.17 -10.17 -10.47
CA ASN A 410 -35.42 -10.60 -11.86
C ASN A 410 -34.14 -10.60 -12.74
N GLY A 411 -33.01 -11.04 -12.17
CA GLY A 411 -31.71 -11.11 -12.86
C GLY A 411 -31.02 -9.76 -13.07
N SER A 412 -31.54 -8.67 -12.51
CA SER A 412 -30.96 -7.33 -12.60
C SER A 412 -30.55 -6.81 -11.23
N VAL A 413 -29.43 -6.07 -11.17
CA VAL A 413 -28.99 -5.41 -9.93
C VAL A 413 -29.77 -4.10 -9.76
N ARG A 414 -30.46 -3.95 -8.63
CA ARG A 414 -31.21 -2.76 -8.26
C ARG A 414 -30.68 -2.13 -6.98
N THR A 415 -30.58 -0.81 -6.98
CA THR A 415 -30.36 -0.02 -5.77
C THR A 415 -31.68 0.13 -5.03
N VAL A 416 -31.67 -0.17 -3.73
CA VAL A 416 -32.85 -0.11 -2.85
C VAL A 416 -32.52 0.72 -1.60
N ASP A 417 -33.55 1.02 -0.80
CA ASP A 417 -33.37 1.68 0.50
C ASP A 417 -32.46 0.87 1.43
N GLU A 418 -31.64 1.52 2.25
CA GLU A 418 -30.71 0.82 3.14
C GLU A 418 -31.42 -0.05 4.19
N GLY A 419 -32.65 0.31 4.57
CA GLY A 419 -33.51 -0.41 5.49
C GLY A 419 -34.47 -1.38 4.81
N TYR A 420 -34.24 -1.76 3.55
CA TYR A 420 -35.11 -2.66 2.78
C TYR A 420 -35.51 -3.93 3.55
N PHE A 421 -34.59 -4.50 4.34
CA PHE A 421 -34.81 -5.71 5.13
C PHE A 421 -35.29 -5.46 6.56
N ASP A 422 -35.51 -4.21 6.99
CA ASP A 422 -35.89 -3.87 8.36
C ASP A 422 -37.23 -4.51 8.77
N ALA A 423 -38.22 -4.50 7.87
CA ALA A 423 -39.51 -5.14 8.10
C ALA A 423 -39.34 -6.65 8.38
N LEU A 424 -38.53 -7.35 7.58
CA LEU A 424 -38.25 -8.77 7.78
C LEU A 424 -37.51 -9.04 9.09
N ILE A 425 -36.54 -8.18 9.46
CA ILE A 425 -35.83 -8.27 10.74
C ILE A 425 -36.81 -8.19 11.90
N LEU A 426 -37.71 -7.19 11.88
CA LEU A 426 -38.70 -6.97 12.92
C LEU A 426 -39.73 -8.12 12.97
N GLU A 427 -40.28 -8.54 11.83
CA GLU A 427 -41.22 -9.67 11.75
C GLU A 427 -40.59 -10.96 12.30
N THR A 428 -39.33 -11.22 11.97
CA THR A 428 -38.61 -12.40 12.46
C THR A 428 -38.35 -12.30 13.97
N ALA A 429 -38.00 -11.12 14.48
CA ALA A 429 -37.83 -10.89 15.91
C ALA A 429 -39.15 -11.15 16.67
N HIS A 430 -40.28 -10.61 16.20
CA HIS A 430 -41.61 -10.82 16.78
C HIS A 430 -42.05 -12.29 16.73
N ARG A 431 -41.71 -13.02 15.66
CA ARG A 431 -42.01 -14.45 15.53
C ARG A 431 -41.24 -15.30 16.54
N LEU A 432 -39.98 -14.97 16.82
CA LEU A 432 -39.10 -15.75 17.67
C LEU A 432 -39.20 -15.39 19.15
N LEU A 433 -39.52 -14.14 19.47
CA LEU A 433 -39.71 -13.65 20.83
C LEU A 433 -41.16 -13.93 21.29
N SER A 434 -41.31 -14.96 22.12
CA SER A 434 -42.63 -15.47 22.55
C SER A 434 -43.44 -14.48 23.39
N ASN A 435 -42.77 -13.60 24.13
CA ASN A 435 -43.35 -12.51 24.91
C ASN A 435 -42.29 -11.41 25.16
N ARG A 436 -42.66 -10.34 25.85
CA ARG A 436 -41.80 -9.16 26.11
C ARG A 436 -40.62 -9.44 27.06
N ASP A 437 -40.73 -10.45 27.92
CA ASP A 437 -39.64 -10.82 28.84
C ASP A 437 -38.61 -11.75 28.18
N SER A 438 -38.97 -12.37 27.05
CA SER A 438 -38.07 -13.23 26.28
C SER A 438 -36.89 -12.44 25.72
N GLU A 439 -35.71 -13.05 25.76
CA GLU A 439 -34.50 -12.57 25.10
C GLU A 439 -34.07 -13.53 24.00
N LEU A 440 -33.58 -12.99 22.89
CA LEU A 440 -33.03 -13.78 21.80
C LEU A 440 -31.61 -13.31 21.48
N LYS A 441 -30.66 -14.23 21.38
CA LYS A 441 -29.30 -13.87 20.94
C LYS A 441 -29.32 -13.26 19.55
N ALA A 442 -28.63 -12.13 19.36
CA ALA A 442 -28.61 -11.44 18.07
C ALA A 442 -28.08 -12.35 16.95
N ALA A 443 -27.02 -13.11 17.20
CA ALA A 443 -26.51 -14.11 16.26
C ALA A 443 -27.56 -15.16 15.83
N ARG A 444 -28.50 -15.54 16.73
CA ARG A 444 -29.59 -16.47 16.39
C ARG A 444 -30.63 -15.80 15.51
N LEU A 445 -31.00 -14.56 15.79
CA LEU A 445 -31.93 -13.78 14.96
C LEU A 445 -31.35 -13.58 13.54
N VAL A 446 -30.09 -13.14 13.45
CA VAL A 446 -29.38 -12.94 12.17
C VAL A 446 -29.36 -14.25 11.36
N GLY A 447 -29.01 -15.37 11.99
CA GLY A 447 -28.98 -16.67 11.32
C GLY A 447 -30.36 -17.14 10.83
N GLU A 448 -31.43 -16.86 11.56
CA GLU A 448 -32.80 -17.16 11.13
C GLU A 448 -33.21 -16.33 9.91
N ILE A 449 -32.85 -15.05 9.88
CA ILE A 449 -33.13 -14.15 8.74
C ILE A 449 -32.39 -14.64 7.49
N ILE A 450 -31.10 -14.94 7.61
CA ILE A 450 -30.29 -15.48 6.50
C ILE A 450 -30.88 -16.79 5.98
N GLY A 451 -31.43 -17.63 6.86
CA GLY A 451 -32.04 -18.90 6.48
C GLY A 451 -33.35 -18.79 5.70
N VAL A 452 -34.05 -17.65 5.76
CA VAL A 452 -35.33 -17.43 5.06
C VAL A 452 -35.21 -16.52 3.84
N LEU A 453 -34.09 -15.81 3.68
CA LEU A 453 -33.85 -14.95 2.52
C LEU A 453 -33.69 -15.77 1.24
N ASP A 454 -34.29 -15.28 0.17
CA ASP A 454 -34.24 -15.88 -1.17
C ASP A 454 -32.98 -15.51 -1.97
N GLN A 455 -32.15 -14.63 -1.40
CA GLN A 455 -30.88 -14.20 -1.95
C GLN A 455 -29.81 -14.10 -0.85
N PRO A 456 -28.53 -14.32 -1.17
CA PRO A 456 -27.45 -14.17 -0.21
C PRO A 456 -27.32 -12.71 0.24
N VAL A 457 -27.34 -12.51 1.56
CA VAL A 457 -27.08 -11.23 2.22
C VAL A 457 -26.12 -11.49 3.37
N SER A 458 -25.14 -10.60 3.60
CA SER A 458 -24.15 -10.80 4.66
C SER A 458 -24.78 -10.68 6.05
N ASP A 459 -24.31 -11.52 6.97
CA ASP A 459 -24.62 -11.41 8.39
C ASP A 459 -24.20 -10.06 8.96
N THR A 460 -23.06 -9.53 8.52
CA THR A 460 -22.58 -8.19 8.85
C THR A 460 -23.61 -7.10 8.51
N TYR A 461 -24.28 -7.18 7.36
CA TYR A 461 -25.30 -6.20 7.00
C TYR A 461 -26.57 -6.33 7.85
N ILE A 462 -27.06 -7.56 8.07
CA ILE A 462 -28.25 -7.78 8.90
C ILE A 462 -27.97 -7.33 10.34
N GLU A 463 -26.78 -7.59 10.87
CA GLU A 463 -26.33 -7.13 12.19
C GLU A 463 -26.26 -5.59 12.25
N TYR A 464 -25.71 -4.95 11.22
CA TYR A 464 -25.69 -3.49 11.12
C TYR A 464 -27.10 -2.90 11.17
N ARG A 465 -28.05 -3.46 10.39
CA ARG A 465 -29.45 -3.01 10.41
C ARG A 465 -30.12 -3.28 11.75
N LEU A 466 -29.83 -4.42 12.38
CA LEU A 466 -30.32 -4.71 13.72
C LEU A 466 -29.85 -3.64 14.72
N ARG A 467 -28.58 -3.25 14.71
CA ARG A 467 -28.09 -2.13 15.54
C ARG A 467 -28.79 -0.81 15.25
N LYS A 468 -29.10 -0.51 13.98
CA LYS A 468 -29.89 0.69 13.63
C LYS A 468 -31.31 0.64 14.17
N LEU A 469 -31.96 -0.52 14.16
CA LEU A 469 -33.29 -0.69 14.75
C LEU A 469 -33.28 -0.56 16.28
N LEU A 470 -32.18 -0.99 16.93
CA LEU A 470 -31.95 -0.76 18.36
C LEU A 470 -31.78 0.74 18.67
N ASP A 471 -30.97 1.45 17.88
CA ASP A 471 -30.76 2.90 18.02
C ASP A 471 -32.08 3.69 17.82
N GLN A 472 -32.97 3.20 16.96
CA GLN A 472 -34.30 3.77 16.70
C GLN A 472 -35.35 3.39 17.75
N GLY A 473 -35.01 2.54 18.72
CA GLY A 473 -35.95 2.08 19.75
C GLY A 473 -37.04 1.13 19.23
N GLN A 474 -36.85 0.51 18.06
CA GLN A 474 -37.78 -0.50 17.54
C GLN A 474 -37.63 -1.85 18.25
N LEU A 475 -36.44 -2.09 18.81
CA LEU A 475 -36.10 -3.24 19.65
C LEU A 475 -35.24 -2.76 20.83
N GLU A 476 -35.19 -3.55 21.89
CA GLU A 476 -34.30 -3.33 23.04
C GLU A 476 -33.17 -4.37 23.05
N TYR A 477 -32.08 -4.09 23.77
CA TYR A 477 -30.98 -5.05 23.90
C TYR A 477 -30.41 -5.12 25.32
N THR A 478 -29.78 -6.26 25.61
CA THR A 478 -28.99 -6.51 26.82
C THR A 478 -27.62 -7.06 26.45
N GLY A 479 -26.58 -6.71 27.21
CA GLY A 479 -25.21 -7.13 26.95
C GLY A 479 -24.39 -6.07 26.22
N SER A 480 -23.46 -6.50 25.38
CA SER A 480 -22.48 -5.63 24.70
C SER A 480 -22.66 -5.66 23.18
N LEU A 481 -22.72 -4.48 22.55
CA LEU A 481 -22.78 -4.32 21.09
C LEU A 481 -21.42 -4.51 20.39
N GLN A 482 -20.41 -5.02 21.09
CA GLN A 482 -19.09 -5.30 20.51
C GLN A 482 -19.15 -6.29 19.34
N ALA A 483 -20.02 -7.29 19.42
CA ALA A 483 -20.31 -8.25 18.35
C ALA A 483 -21.65 -8.96 18.61
N MET A 484 -22.28 -9.50 17.57
CA MET A 484 -23.60 -10.16 17.65
C MET A 484 -23.71 -11.35 18.62
N ARG A 485 -22.57 -11.91 19.06
CA ARG A 485 -22.53 -12.98 20.08
C ARG A 485 -22.70 -12.45 21.51
N TYR A 486 -22.39 -11.18 21.75
CA TYR A 486 -22.33 -10.59 23.09
C TYR A 486 -23.59 -9.85 23.53
N TYR A 487 -24.59 -9.70 22.65
CA TYR A 487 -25.88 -9.13 23.03
C TYR A 487 -27.08 -10.01 22.66
N SER A 488 -28.16 -9.79 23.39
CA SER A 488 -29.48 -10.34 23.12
C SER A 488 -30.43 -9.19 22.81
N VAL A 489 -31.49 -9.46 22.04
CA VAL A 489 -32.54 -8.51 21.68
C VAL A 489 -33.87 -8.88 22.35
N LYS A 490 -34.71 -7.86 22.57
CA LYS A 490 -36.08 -7.95 23.08
C LYS A 490 -37.02 -7.05 22.29
N LEU A 491 -38.33 -7.29 22.43
CA LEU A 491 -39.35 -6.38 21.90
C LEU A 491 -39.35 -5.07 22.70
N ALA A 492 -39.44 -3.93 22.00
CA ALA A 492 -39.52 -2.62 22.63
C ALA A 492 -40.81 -2.44 23.46
N THR A 493 -40.74 -1.57 24.47
CA THR A 493 -41.84 -1.32 25.40
C THR A 493 -43.05 -0.62 24.79
#